data_AF-A0A2R4TH04-F1
#
_entry.id   AF-A0A2R4TH04-F1
#
_cell.length_a   1.000
_cell.length_b   1.000
_cell.length_c   1.000
_cell.angle_alpha   90.00
_cell.angle_beta   90.00
_cell.angle_gamma   90.00
#
_symmetry.space_group_name_H-M   'P 1'
#
loop_
_entity.id
_entity.type
_entity.pdbx_description
1 polymer ?
#
loop_
_entity_poly.entity_id
_entity_poly.type
_entity_poly.pdbx_seq_one_letter_code
_entity_poly.pdbx_strand_id
1 'polypeptide(L)'
;MNWIDSVNFLSKYFLLYSIIVYIICLIKLMIYKYNSIGLEKYLSLGEQSKLIKNFSERYLDVKKDQEKLLREIYAQQLTTYPNVSARFVAYCIRRELPNLNFIFYLFNISHALVDVIDGRGEYSLHLKCKKSVLWPTFILGNVILIIYAIGVVLYLSLNLTSGLWVFSNILINIVIVCLAIFLYKVLCFILLVAQLDDVVYKDLSKPNKTCYISWCSCLFDTICCRNRKQKMSAFKILKELEFKQLQHDNCYHKDIWVLNTQDKARHMAAHIGKYCGQLLEAIRINQDEEIIKKKLIDSLIINLSYANIFLCLVSDQLRDNSVTDQTSLDQLIHSVGQDYISQQKYEESENCCLELAMDLCILSGRVLKTVESMDHMERHPYRENFESYSLSIFKILSALCKKYDIKEIDKEIAKRLFAVEEKNPYFSSLGNYKEGYLR
;
A
#
# COMPACT_ATOMS: atom_id res chain seq x y z
N MET A 1 -59.07 -3.19 -13.95
CA MET A 1 -58.13 -2.87 -15.05
C MET A 1 -57.81 -4.16 -15.78
N ASN A 2 -57.83 -4.17 -17.11
CA ASN A 2 -57.34 -5.35 -17.82
C ASN A 2 -55.81 -5.45 -17.63
N TRP A 3 -55.22 -6.60 -17.95
CA TRP A 3 -53.79 -6.85 -17.74
C TRP A 3 -52.90 -5.81 -18.44
N ILE A 4 -53.31 -5.35 -19.63
CA ILE A 4 -52.60 -4.35 -20.43
C ILE A 4 -52.62 -2.98 -19.74
N ASP A 5 -53.76 -2.57 -19.17
CA ASP A 5 -53.89 -1.33 -18.42
C ASP A 5 -53.04 -1.35 -17.15
N SER A 6 -52.93 -2.51 -16.50
CA SER A 6 -52.16 -2.68 -15.26
C SER A 6 -50.66 -2.63 -15.53
N VAL A 7 -50.18 -3.25 -16.61
CA VAL A 7 -48.78 -3.18 -17.04
C VAL A 7 -48.43 -1.77 -17.53
N ASN A 8 -49.33 -1.11 -18.26
CA ASN A 8 -49.13 0.27 -18.69
C ASN A 8 -49.12 1.25 -17.51
N PHE A 9 -49.96 1.03 -16.50
CA PHE A 9 -49.94 1.82 -15.27
C PHE A 9 -48.66 1.61 -14.49
N LEU A 10 -48.20 0.37 -14.32
CA LEU A 10 -46.96 0.06 -13.61
C LEU A 10 -45.73 0.63 -14.32
N SER A 11 -45.66 0.48 -15.64
CA SER A 11 -44.58 1.02 -16.48
C SER A 11 -44.54 2.55 -16.40
N LYS A 12 -45.70 3.21 -16.54
CA LYS A 12 -45.82 4.66 -16.38
C LYS A 12 -45.49 5.10 -14.95
N TYR A 13 -45.88 4.33 -13.93
CA TYR A 13 -45.61 4.65 -12.53
C TYR A 13 -44.12 4.53 -12.18
N PHE A 14 -43.42 3.50 -12.65
CA PHE A 14 -41.97 3.36 -12.45
C PHE A 14 -41.17 4.44 -13.19
N LEU A 15 -41.55 4.77 -14.43
CA LEU A 15 -40.92 5.86 -15.18
C LEU A 15 -41.20 7.21 -14.52
N LEU A 16 -42.45 7.50 -14.17
CA LEU A 16 -42.85 8.76 -13.56
C LEU A 16 -42.26 8.93 -12.15
N TYR A 17 -42.21 7.87 -11.35
CA TYR A 17 -41.61 7.89 -10.01
C TYR A 17 -40.09 8.12 -10.08
N SER A 18 -39.40 7.46 -11.01
CA SER A 18 -37.96 7.69 -11.23
C SER A 18 -37.68 9.13 -11.67
N ILE A 19 -38.53 9.67 -12.56
CA ILE A 19 -38.45 11.07 -13.00
C ILE A 19 -38.76 12.05 -11.86
N ILE A 20 -39.76 11.78 -11.02
CA ILE A 20 -40.11 12.61 -9.87
C ILE A 20 -38.98 12.61 -8.83
N VAL A 21 -38.41 11.45 -8.51
CA VAL A 21 -37.25 11.33 -7.60
C VAL A 21 -36.05 12.08 -8.19
N TYR A 22 -35.80 11.96 -9.49
CA TYR A 22 -34.74 12.68 -10.17
C TYR A 22 -34.97 14.20 -10.10
N ILE A 23 -36.19 14.69 -10.38
CA ILE A 23 -36.57 16.10 -10.28
C ILE A 23 -36.45 16.61 -8.84
N ILE A 24 -36.88 15.85 -7.84
CA ILE A 24 -36.73 16.23 -6.42
C ILE A 24 -35.25 16.32 -6.03
N CYS A 25 -34.42 15.38 -6.46
CA CYS A 25 -32.97 15.42 -6.26
C CYS A 25 -32.34 16.64 -6.95
N LEU A 26 -32.78 16.96 -8.17
CA LEU A 26 -32.28 18.09 -8.96
C LEU A 26 -32.72 19.43 -8.35
N ILE A 27 -33.96 19.53 -7.86
CA ILE A 27 -34.47 20.67 -7.08
C ILE A 27 -33.71 20.79 -5.76
N LYS A 28 -33.44 19.70 -5.04
CA LYS A 28 -32.61 19.73 -3.83
C LYS A 28 -31.19 20.22 -4.12
N LEU A 29 -30.57 19.75 -5.21
CA LEU A 29 -29.27 20.20 -5.68
C LEU A 29 -29.28 21.68 -6.07
N MET A 30 -30.33 22.13 -6.75
CA MET A 30 -30.53 23.53 -7.13
C MET A 30 -30.75 24.41 -5.90
N ILE A 31 -31.58 24.00 -4.94
CA ILE A 31 -31.78 24.69 -3.66
C ILE A 31 -30.47 24.71 -2.87
N TYR A 32 -29.69 23.63 -2.87
CA TYR A 32 -28.38 23.60 -2.20
C TYR A 32 -27.37 24.55 -2.88
N LYS A 33 -27.40 24.62 -4.21
CA LYS A 33 -26.59 25.53 -5.04
C LYS A 33 -27.04 26.99 -4.91
N TYR A 34 -28.32 27.25 -4.63
CA TYR A 34 -28.88 28.61 -4.55
C TYR A 34 -28.93 29.16 -3.12
N ASN A 35 -29.09 28.30 -2.11
CA ASN A 35 -28.95 28.69 -0.69
C ASN A 35 -27.49 28.80 -0.25
N SER A 36 -26.53 28.37 -1.08
CA SER A 36 -25.12 28.61 -0.88
C SER A 36 -24.71 30.04 -1.31
N ILE A 37 -25.43 31.06 -0.85
CA ILE A 37 -25.07 32.49 -0.99
C ILE A 37 -23.74 32.80 -0.26
N GLY A 38 -23.23 31.87 0.55
CA GLY A 38 -21.86 31.93 1.10
C GLY A 38 -20.75 31.38 0.21
N LEU A 39 -21.06 30.84 -0.99
CA LEU A 39 -20.07 30.12 -1.82
C LEU A 39 -19.40 30.96 -2.92
N GLU A 40 -19.73 32.25 -3.09
CA GLU A 40 -18.99 33.14 -3.99
C GLU A 40 -17.52 33.35 -3.56
N LYS A 41 -17.13 32.84 -2.39
CA LYS A 41 -15.72 32.78 -1.94
C LYS A 41 -14.93 31.57 -2.45
N TYR A 42 -15.55 30.63 -3.14
CA TYR A 42 -14.87 29.43 -3.64
C TYR A 42 -14.77 29.46 -5.16
N LEU A 43 -13.53 29.48 -5.67
CA LEU A 43 -13.21 29.50 -7.09
C LEU A 43 -14.06 28.48 -7.86
N SER A 44 -14.62 28.92 -8.98
CA SER A 44 -15.44 28.06 -9.84
C SER A 44 -14.62 26.84 -10.29
N LEU A 45 -15.26 25.67 -10.40
CA LEU A 45 -14.60 24.43 -10.86
C LEU A 45 -13.83 24.61 -12.18
N GLY A 46 -14.26 25.54 -13.03
CA GLY A 46 -13.56 25.93 -14.26
C GLY A 46 -12.24 26.69 -14.04
N GLU A 47 -12.15 27.53 -13.01
CA GLU A 47 -10.90 28.21 -12.63
C GLU A 47 -9.92 27.26 -11.95
N GLN A 48 -10.40 26.33 -11.13
CA GLN A 48 -9.58 25.28 -10.53
C GLN A 48 -8.98 24.36 -11.61
N SER A 49 -9.78 23.98 -12.61
CA SER A 49 -9.32 23.20 -13.75
C SER A 49 -8.30 23.96 -14.62
N LYS A 50 -8.48 25.28 -14.82
CA LYS A 50 -7.50 26.13 -15.52
C LYS A 50 -6.18 26.26 -14.76
N LEU A 51 -6.23 26.39 -13.44
CA LEU A 51 -5.04 26.43 -12.58
C LEU A 51 -4.25 25.11 -12.64
N ILE A 52 -4.94 23.97 -12.57
CA ILE A 52 -4.33 22.64 -12.66
C ILE A 52 -3.73 22.38 -14.05
N LYS A 53 -4.42 22.79 -15.12
CA LYS A 53 -3.94 22.65 -16.50
C LYS A 53 -2.72 23.54 -16.79
N ASN A 54 -2.75 24.81 -16.34
CA ASN A 54 -1.58 25.69 -16.41
C ASN A 54 -0.40 25.15 -15.58
N PHE A 55 -0.68 24.43 -14.49
CA PHE A 55 0.34 23.80 -13.65
C PHE A 55 0.96 22.58 -14.33
N SER A 56 0.17 21.70 -14.97
CA SER A 56 0.72 20.54 -15.68
C SER A 56 1.47 20.90 -16.95
N GLU A 57 1.06 21.94 -17.67
CA GLU A 57 1.64 22.33 -18.96
C GLU A 57 2.93 23.15 -18.82
N ARG A 58 3.17 23.82 -17.68
CA ARG A 58 4.38 24.66 -17.49
C ARG A 58 5.50 24.03 -16.65
N TYR A 59 5.29 22.91 -15.97
CA TYR A 59 6.16 22.51 -14.84
C TYR A 59 6.61 21.04 -14.81
N LEU A 60 6.59 20.34 -15.95
CA LEU A 60 7.08 18.95 -16.03
C LEU A 60 8.61 18.81 -16.17
N ASP A 61 9.37 19.89 -15.99
CA ASP A 61 10.83 19.84 -15.94
C ASP A 61 11.31 20.93 -14.97
N VAL A 62 11.95 20.55 -13.85
CA VAL A 62 12.90 21.34 -13.00
C VAL A 62 13.01 20.80 -11.55
N LYS A 63 14.23 20.91 -11.00
CA LYS A 63 14.82 20.31 -9.77
C LYS A 63 14.05 20.49 -8.43
N LYS A 64 14.16 19.43 -7.59
CA LYS A 64 13.59 19.19 -6.25
C LYS A 64 13.55 20.35 -5.25
N ASP A 65 14.45 21.33 -5.29
CA ASP A 65 14.49 22.39 -4.28
C ASP A 65 13.45 23.49 -4.51
N GLN A 66 13.02 23.70 -5.76
CA GLN A 66 11.89 24.60 -6.07
C GLN A 66 10.54 23.95 -5.76
N GLU A 67 10.39 22.62 -5.86
CA GLU A 67 9.17 21.92 -5.43
C GLU A 67 8.87 22.15 -3.94
N LYS A 68 9.90 22.21 -3.09
CA LYS A 68 9.72 22.44 -1.65
C LYS A 68 9.21 23.85 -1.35
N LEU A 69 9.80 24.86 -1.99
CA LEU A 69 9.37 26.27 -1.87
C LEU A 69 7.93 26.45 -2.41
N LEU A 70 7.60 25.78 -3.52
CA LEU A 70 6.28 25.85 -4.13
C LEU A 70 5.20 25.12 -3.31
N ARG A 71 5.56 23.99 -2.69
CA ARG A 71 4.70 23.28 -1.72
C ARG A 71 4.41 24.14 -0.49
N GLU A 72 5.36 24.94 -0.04
CA GLU A 72 5.17 25.92 1.05
C GLU A 72 4.27 27.09 0.63
N ILE A 73 4.45 27.64 -0.58
CA ILE A 73 3.58 28.69 -1.14
C ILE A 73 2.13 28.17 -1.29
N TYR A 74 1.95 26.94 -1.77
CA TYR A 74 0.64 26.32 -1.90
C TYR A 74 -0.01 26.05 -0.54
N ALA A 75 0.77 25.60 0.45
CA ALA A 75 0.28 25.48 1.83
C ALA A 75 -0.15 26.83 2.40
N GLN A 76 0.58 27.92 2.14
CA GLN A 76 0.20 29.27 2.54
C GLN A 76 -1.09 29.73 1.85
N GLN A 77 -1.29 29.43 0.56
CA GLN A 77 -2.55 29.75 -0.13
C GLN A 77 -3.74 28.98 0.47
N LEU A 78 -3.57 27.71 0.82
CA LEU A 78 -4.61 26.90 1.46
C LEU A 78 -4.96 27.40 2.88
N THR A 79 -4.05 28.10 3.56
CA THR A 79 -4.31 28.67 4.90
C THR A 79 -5.15 29.92 4.91
N THR A 80 -5.38 30.52 3.75
CA THR A 80 -6.28 31.67 3.62
C THR A 80 -7.76 31.27 3.73
N TYR A 81 -8.06 29.97 3.68
CA TYR A 81 -9.41 29.44 3.89
C TYR A 81 -9.71 29.28 5.40
N PRO A 82 -10.88 29.74 5.88
CA PRO A 82 -11.15 29.94 7.31
C PRO A 82 -11.16 28.68 8.19
N ASN A 83 -10.93 27.49 7.64
CA ASN A 83 -11.01 26.21 8.35
C ASN A 83 -9.83 25.26 8.08
N VAL A 84 -8.75 25.73 7.44
CA VAL A 84 -7.62 24.87 7.03
C VAL A 84 -6.36 25.27 7.79
N SER A 85 -5.93 24.41 8.73
CA SER A 85 -4.70 24.62 9.50
C SER A 85 -3.45 24.47 8.63
N ALA A 86 -2.59 25.49 8.60
CA ALA A 86 -1.31 25.49 7.89
C ALA A 86 -0.44 24.27 8.20
N ARG A 87 -0.46 23.89 9.47
CA ARG A 87 0.36 22.79 9.99
C ARG A 87 -0.16 21.44 9.51
N PHE A 88 -1.47 21.28 9.35
CA PHE A 88 -2.07 20.06 8.81
C PHE A 88 -1.80 19.92 7.30
N VAL A 89 -1.91 21.01 6.55
CA VAL A 89 -1.54 21.00 5.12
C VAL A 89 -0.06 20.64 4.94
N ALA A 90 0.82 21.26 5.73
CA ALA A 90 2.25 20.94 5.71
C ALA A 90 2.54 19.48 6.10
N TYR A 91 1.79 18.92 7.06
CA TYR A 91 1.90 17.51 7.45
C TYR A 91 1.52 16.57 6.30
N CYS A 92 0.37 16.78 5.66
CA CYS A 92 -0.10 15.96 4.54
C CYS A 92 0.82 16.02 3.33
N ILE A 93 1.37 17.21 3.04
CA ILE A 93 2.36 17.41 1.98
C ILE A 93 3.68 16.69 2.32
N ARG A 94 4.16 16.76 3.57
CA ARG A 94 5.39 16.09 4.02
C ARG A 94 5.30 14.56 3.95
N ARG A 95 4.09 14.00 4.06
CA ARG A 95 3.83 12.56 3.99
C ARG A 95 3.40 12.08 2.60
N GLU A 96 3.39 12.97 1.59
CA GLU A 96 3.01 12.66 0.20
C GLU A 96 1.63 11.97 0.09
N LEU A 97 0.67 12.38 0.93
CA LEU A 97 -0.65 11.77 0.92
C LEU A 97 -1.36 12.04 -0.42
N PRO A 98 -1.74 11.00 -1.19
CA PRO A 98 -2.46 11.18 -2.44
C PRO A 98 -3.88 11.68 -2.19
N ASN A 99 -4.47 12.38 -3.17
CA ASN A 99 -5.85 12.90 -3.11
C ASN A 99 -6.12 13.87 -1.94
N LEU A 100 -5.20 14.80 -1.68
CA LEU A 100 -5.42 15.96 -0.82
C LEU A 100 -6.74 16.67 -1.09
N ASN A 101 -7.16 16.77 -2.36
CA ASN A 101 -8.45 17.34 -2.75
C ASN A 101 -9.65 16.58 -2.16
N PHE A 102 -9.57 15.25 -2.06
CA PHE A 102 -10.63 14.43 -1.45
C PHE A 102 -10.62 14.57 0.07
N ILE A 103 -9.44 14.69 0.68
CA ILE A 103 -9.30 14.95 2.12
C ILE A 103 -9.87 16.33 2.48
N PHE A 104 -9.57 17.37 1.69
CA PHE A 104 -10.16 18.70 1.90
C PHE A 104 -11.64 18.76 1.55
N TYR A 105 -12.09 17.99 0.54
CA TYR A 105 -13.51 17.82 0.22
C TYR A 105 -14.25 17.14 1.37
N LEU A 106 -13.67 16.09 1.96
CA LEU A 106 -14.18 15.46 3.17
C LEU A 106 -14.23 16.47 4.32
N PHE A 107 -13.17 17.24 4.58
CA PHE A 107 -13.19 18.27 5.64
C PHE A 107 -14.22 19.39 5.41
N ASN A 108 -14.46 19.79 4.15
CA ASN A 108 -15.48 20.77 3.81
C ASN A 108 -16.91 20.22 3.92
N ILE A 109 -17.09 18.90 3.84
CA ILE A 109 -18.40 18.23 3.95
C ILE A 109 -18.67 17.77 5.39
N SER A 110 -17.63 17.33 6.09
CA SER A 110 -17.66 17.02 7.51
C SER A 110 -17.64 18.33 8.29
N HIS A 111 -18.81 18.93 8.46
CA HIS A 111 -19.00 20.06 9.35
C HIS A 111 -18.93 19.60 10.83
N ALA A 112 -17.80 19.03 11.25
CA ALA A 112 -17.45 18.78 12.65
C ALA A 112 -15.99 18.28 12.78
N LEU A 113 -15.26 18.93 13.70
CA LEU A 113 -14.16 18.44 14.55
C LEU A 113 -12.98 17.70 13.91
N VAL A 114 -11.83 18.36 13.89
CA VAL A 114 -10.52 17.70 13.70
C VAL A 114 -9.57 18.24 14.76
N ASP A 115 -9.22 17.42 15.74
CA ASP A 115 -8.14 17.74 16.66
C ASP A 115 -6.82 17.41 15.98
N VAL A 116 -6.08 18.46 15.58
CA VAL A 116 -4.72 18.33 15.07
C VAL A 116 -3.77 18.52 16.23
N ILE A 117 -3.17 17.42 16.68
CA ILE A 117 -2.09 17.43 17.68
C ILE A 117 -0.84 17.99 16.99
N ASP A 118 -0.10 18.87 17.67
CA ASP A 118 1.18 19.34 17.14
C ASP A 118 2.21 18.21 17.00
N GLY A 119 3.29 18.43 16.23
CA GLY A 119 4.32 17.42 16.00
C GLY A 119 5.11 16.98 17.24
N ARG A 120 4.82 17.53 18.43
CA ARG A 120 5.42 17.16 19.72
C ARG A 120 4.44 16.50 20.68
N GLY A 121 3.13 16.49 20.37
CA GLY A 121 2.11 15.95 21.26
C GLY A 121 1.60 16.90 22.33
N GLU A 122 2.02 18.18 22.32
CA GLU A 122 1.89 19.06 23.51
C GLU A 122 0.68 20.00 23.47
N TYR A 123 0.14 20.32 22.29
CA TYR A 123 -0.97 21.27 22.14
C TYR A 123 -2.05 20.76 21.19
N SER A 124 -3.32 20.96 21.55
CA SER A 124 -4.49 20.77 20.68
C SER A 124 -5.15 22.11 20.36
N LEU A 125 -5.53 22.31 19.10
CA LEU A 125 -6.26 23.49 18.65
C LEU A 125 -7.78 23.20 18.67
N HIS A 126 -8.53 23.84 19.57
CA HIS A 126 -9.98 23.66 19.65
C HIS A 126 -10.74 24.72 18.83
N LEU A 127 -11.60 24.28 17.91
CA LEU A 127 -12.53 25.14 17.18
C LEU A 127 -13.97 24.83 17.62
N LYS A 128 -14.69 25.85 18.10
CA LYS A 128 -16.01 25.70 18.74
C LYS A 128 -17.11 26.16 17.79
N CYS A 129 -18.18 25.38 17.62
CA CYS A 129 -19.39 25.84 16.93
C CYS A 129 -20.69 25.41 17.66
N LYS A 130 -21.75 26.20 17.44
CA LYS A 130 -23.03 26.17 18.18
C LYS A 130 -23.89 24.95 17.84
N LYS A 131 -24.29 24.20 18.87
CA LYS A 131 -25.29 23.13 18.81
C LYS A 131 -26.68 23.69 18.48
N SER A 132 -27.24 23.36 17.32
CA SER A 132 -28.69 23.16 17.17
C SER A 132 -29.07 22.73 15.74
N VAL A 133 -30.08 21.85 15.64
CA VAL A 133 -30.95 21.54 14.48
C VAL A 133 -30.77 20.18 13.78
N LEU A 134 -29.59 19.57 13.69
CA LEU A 134 -29.44 18.37 12.83
C LEU A 134 -29.94 17.03 13.41
N TRP A 135 -29.93 16.87 14.74
CA TRP A 135 -30.27 15.60 15.39
C TRP A 135 -31.76 15.23 15.35
N PRO A 136 -32.70 16.16 15.62
CA PRO A 136 -34.14 15.85 15.64
C PRO A 136 -34.69 15.49 14.26
N THR A 137 -34.28 16.21 13.21
CA THR A 137 -34.71 15.95 11.82
C THR A 137 -34.24 14.60 11.31
N PHE A 138 -33.09 14.12 11.78
CA PHE A 138 -32.52 12.83 11.41
C PHE A 138 -33.27 11.64 12.04
N ILE A 139 -33.57 11.70 13.34
CA ILE A 139 -34.34 10.66 14.01
C ILE A 139 -35.75 10.56 13.40
N LEU A 140 -36.38 11.71 13.14
CA LEU A 140 -37.71 11.76 12.55
C LEU A 140 -37.75 11.16 11.14
N GLY A 141 -36.74 11.44 10.31
CA GLY A 141 -36.66 10.93 8.93
C GLY A 141 -36.55 9.41 8.84
N ASN A 142 -35.75 8.79 9.72
CA ASN A 142 -35.58 7.33 9.74
C ASN A 142 -36.82 6.61 10.30
N VAL A 143 -37.45 7.17 11.33
CA VAL A 143 -38.70 6.63 11.88
C VAL A 143 -39.81 6.65 10.83
N ILE A 144 -39.93 7.74 10.06
CA ILE A 144 -40.92 7.85 8.96
C ILE A 144 -40.67 6.80 7.87
N LEU A 145 -39.41 6.55 7.50
CA LEU A 145 -39.07 5.60 6.45
C LEU A 145 -39.40 4.15 6.84
N ILE A 146 -39.16 3.79 8.10
CA ILE A 146 -39.51 2.48 8.67
C ILE A 146 -41.03 2.30 8.73
N ILE A 147 -41.76 3.31 9.22
CA ILE A 147 -43.23 3.28 9.26
C ILE A 147 -43.80 3.12 7.84
N TYR A 148 -43.23 3.83 6.86
CA TYR A 148 -43.64 3.71 5.46
C TYR A 148 -43.41 2.31 4.89
N ALA A 149 -42.23 1.72 5.14
CA ALA A 149 -41.92 0.36 4.69
C ALA A 149 -42.87 -0.67 5.29
N ILE A 150 -43.17 -0.57 6.59
CA ILE A 150 -44.12 -1.46 7.28
C ILE A 150 -45.53 -1.28 6.70
N GLY A 151 -45.97 -0.03 6.47
CA GLY A 151 -47.28 0.26 5.87
C GLY A 151 -47.44 -0.33 4.47
N VAL A 152 -46.40 -0.26 3.63
CA VAL A 152 -46.39 -0.85 2.28
C VAL A 152 -46.47 -2.38 2.34
N VAL A 153 -45.72 -3.01 3.25
CA VAL A 153 -45.76 -4.47 3.43
C VAL A 153 -47.15 -4.94 3.89
N LEU A 154 -47.75 -4.26 4.87
CA LEU A 154 -49.09 -4.59 5.35
C LEU A 154 -50.16 -4.38 4.28
N TYR A 155 -50.10 -3.27 3.54
CA TYR A 155 -51.04 -2.97 2.45
C TYR A 155 -50.97 -4.00 1.32
N LEU A 156 -49.76 -4.44 0.96
CA LEU A 156 -49.57 -5.48 -0.06
C LEU A 156 -50.04 -6.84 0.46
N SER A 157 -49.81 -7.18 1.73
CA SER A 157 -50.24 -8.46 2.31
C SER A 157 -51.76 -8.64 2.37
N LEU A 158 -52.53 -7.55 2.48
CA LEU A 158 -54.00 -7.58 2.59
C LEU A 158 -54.73 -7.72 1.25
N ASN A 159 -54.08 -7.43 0.12
CA ASN A 159 -54.75 -7.30 -1.18
C ASN A 159 -54.49 -8.46 -2.15
N LEU A 160 -53.97 -9.60 -1.69
CA LEU A 160 -53.36 -10.58 -2.59
C LEU A 160 -53.87 -12.02 -2.40
N THR A 161 -54.75 -12.45 -3.32
CA THR A 161 -55.35 -13.79 -3.38
C THR A 161 -54.80 -14.70 -4.48
N SER A 162 -53.73 -14.31 -5.20
CA SER A 162 -53.18 -15.13 -6.29
C SER A 162 -51.68 -15.42 -6.14
N GLY A 163 -51.29 -16.70 -6.30
CA GLY A 163 -49.96 -17.22 -5.98
C GLY A 163 -48.80 -16.64 -6.79
N LEU A 164 -49.04 -16.14 -8.00
CA LEU A 164 -48.00 -15.53 -8.85
C LEU A 164 -47.50 -14.18 -8.32
N TRP A 165 -48.35 -13.47 -7.58
CA TRP A 165 -47.99 -12.19 -6.96
C TRP A 165 -47.23 -12.34 -5.65
N VAL A 166 -47.26 -13.52 -5.04
CA VAL A 166 -46.46 -13.82 -3.85
C VAL A 166 -44.97 -13.79 -4.21
N PHE A 167 -44.61 -14.31 -5.37
CA PHE A 167 -43.21 -14.39 -5.81
C PHE A 167 -42.61 -13.02 -6.14
N SER A 168 -43.35 -12.16 -6.84
CA SER A 168 -42.91 -10.79 -7.14
C SER A 168 -42.80 -9.93 -5.88
N ASN A 169 -43.67 -10.12 -4.89
CA ASN A 169 -43.54 -9.47 -3.59
C ASN A 169 -42.32 -9.94 -2.80
N ILE A 170 -42.00 -11.24 -2.83
CA ILE A 170 -40.79 -11.75 -2.18
C ILE A 170 -39.56 -11.09 -2.82
N LEU A 171 -39.50 -10.98 -4.15
CA LEU A 171 -38.37 -10.37 -4.85
C LEU A 171 -38.22 -8.88 -4.51
N ILE A 172 -39.32 -8.12 -4.47
CA ILE A 172 -39.31 -6.69 -4.11
C ILE A 172 -38.86 -6.51 -2.66
N ASN A 173 -39.32 -7.36 -1.73
CA ASN A 173 -38.88 -7.33 -0.35
C ASN A 173 -37.39 -7.66 -0.22
N ILE A 174 -36.86 -8.65 -0.97
CA ILE A 174 -35.42 -8.94 -1.00
C ILE A 174 -34.64 -7.74 -1.50
N VAL A 175 -35.10 -7.06 -2.56
CA VAL A 175 -34.42 -5.88 -3.11
C VAL A 175 -34.43 -4.72 -2.11
N ILE A 176 -35.56 -4.46 -1.43
CA ILE A 176 -35.67 -3.43 -0.39
C ILE A 176 -34.76 -3.76 0.79
N VAL A 177 -34.72 -5.02 1.24
CA VAL A 177 -33.83 -5.48 2.31
C VAL A 177 -32.36 -5.38 1.90
N CYS A 178 -32.00 -5.75 0.67
CA CYS A 178 -30.63 -5.61 0.15
C CYS A 178 -30.20 -4.14 0.03
N LEU A 179 -31.10 -3.25 -0.43
CA LEU A 179 -30.86 -1.81 -0.46
C LEU A 179 -30.73 -1.25 0.96
N ALA A 180 -31.57 -1.68 1.89
CA ALA A 180 -31.48 -1.31 3.29
C ALA A 180 -30.18 -1.79 3.93
N ILE A 181 -29.70 -3.01 3.62
CA ILE A 181 -28.40 -3.55 4.09
C ILE A 181 -27.23 -2.80 3.44
N PHE A 182 -27.32 -2.45 2.16
CA PHE A 182 -26.28 -1.69 1.48
C PHE A 182 -26.20 -0.27 2.05
N LEU A 183 -27.35 0.40 2.21
CA LEU A 183 -27.48 1.68 2.90
C LEU A 183 -27.05 1.56 4.36
N TYR A 184 -27.31 0.45 5.04
CA TYR A 184 -26.84 0.18 6.40
C TYR A 184 -25.33 -0.04 6.46
N LYS A 185 -24.69 -0.65 5.46
CA LYS A 185 -23.21 -0.75 5.39
C LYS A 185 -22.56 0.61 5.13
N VAL A 186 -23.11 1.39 4.21
CA VAL A 186 -22.67 2.77 3.96
C VAL A 186 -22.94 3.64 5.18
N LEU A 187 -24.07 3.45 5.85
CA LEU A 187 -24.43 4.15 7.09
C LEU A 187 -23.59 3.67 8.28
N CYS A 188 -23.25 2.39 8.41
CA CYS A 188 -22.31 1.88 9.41
C CYS A 188 -20.92 2.41 9.13
N PHE A 189 -20.53 2.59 7.87
CA PHE A 189 -19.28 3.25 7.51
C PHE A 189 -19.33 4.74 7.90
N ILE A 190 -20.43 5.44 7.61
CA ILE A 190 -20.65 6.84 8.01
C ILE A 190 -20.79 7.00 9.53
N LEU A 191 -21.42 6.06 10.22
CA LEU A 191 -21.60 6.02 11.68
C LEU A 191 -20.32 5.55 12.37
N LEU A 192 -19.50 4.67 11.79
CA LEU A 192 -18.16 4.37 12.30
C LEU A 192 -17.26 5.61 12.14
N VAL A 193 -17.47 6.38 11.08
CA VAL A 193 -16.84 7.69 10.87
C VAL A 193 -17.44 8.78 11.79
N ALA A 194 -18.70 8.67 12.23
CA ALA A 194 -19.39 9.67 13.05
C ALA A 194 -19.47 9.32 14.56
N GLN A 195 -19.31 8.06 14.95
CA GLN A 195 -19.15 7.57 16.33
C GLN A 195 -17.68 7.62 16.78
N LEU A 196 -16.82 8.23 15.98
CA LEU A 196 -15.49 8.68 16.39
C LEU A 196 -15.53 9.73 17.51
N ASP A 197 -16.70 10.25 17.85
CA ASP A 197 -16.93 11.09 19.04
C ASP A 197 -17.47 10.26 20.21
N ASP A 198 -16.56 9.57 20.90
CA ASP A 198 -16.54 9.53 22.37
C ASP A 198 -15.26 8.85 22.89
N VAL A 199 -14.21 9.66 23.07
CA VAL A 199 -13.27 9.46 24.17
C VAL A 199 -13.23 10.74 24.97
N VAL A 200 -14.22 10.88 25.86
CA VAL A 200 -14.04 11.72 27.06
C VAL A 200 -12.90 11.08 27.85
N TYR A 201 -11.94 11.87 28.35
CA TYR A 201 -11.73 12.01 29.79
C TYR A 201 -10.68 13.04 30.17
N LYS A 202 -11.04 13.75 31.24
CA LYS A 202 -10.24 14.62 32.10
C LYS A 202 -8.85 14.05 32.39
N ASP A 203 -7.89 14.97 32.32
CA ASP A 203 -6.71 15.10 33.18
C ASP A 203 -6.02 13.80 33.61
N LEU A 204 -5.19 13.19 32.75
CA LEU A 204 -4.34 12.07 33.15
C LEU A 204 -3.04 11.98 32.33
N SER A 205 -1.94 12.16 33.06
CA SER A 205 -0.58 11.75 32.73
C SER A 205 -0.46 10.22 32.62
N LYS A 206 -0.31 9.66 31.41
CA LYS A 206 0.31 8.34 31.11
C LYS A 206 0.38 8.02 29.58
N PRO A 207 1.27 7.10 29.14
CA PRO A 207 1.88 7.10 27.80
C PRO A 207 1.14 6.32 26.68
N ASN A 208 -0.15 6.01 26.80
CA ASN A 208 -0.84 5.07 25.89
C ASN A 208 -1.63 5.70 24.72
N LYS A 209 -1.32 6.94 24.30
CA LYS A 209 -2.12 7.66 23.27
C LYS A 209 -1.64 7.57 21.82
N THR A 210 -0.56 6.88 21.52
CA THR A 210 -0.10 6.62 20.13
C THR A 210 -0.97 5.63 19.35
N CYS A 211 -1.88 4.91 20.02
CA CYS A 211 -2.58 3.77 19.43
C CYS A 211 -3.66 4.17 18.40
N TYR A 212 -4.35 5.31 18.55
CA TYR A 212 -5.55 5.59 17.75
C TYR A 212 -5.29 6.15 16.35
N ILE A 213 -4.40 7.14 16.25
CA ILE A 213 -3.94 7.67 14.95
C ILE A 213 -3.14 6.60 14.19
N SER A 214 -2.35 5.81 14.92
CA SER A 214 -1.70 4.62 14.35
C SER A 214 -2.73 3.63 13.81
N TRP A 215 -3.85 3.39 14.52
CA TRP A 215 -4.89 2.46 14.07
C TRP A 215 -5.67 2.98 12.86
N CYS A 216 -6.07 4.25 12.82
CA CYS A 216 -6.72 4.85 11.65
C CYS A 216 -5.78 4.92 10.44
N SER A 217 -4.50 5.26 10.65
CA SER A 217 -3.46 5.18 9.61
C SER A 217 -3.27 3.74 9.15
N CYS A 218 -3.20 2.76 10.06
CA CYS A 218 -3.11 1.34 9.72
C CYS A 218 -4.34 0.86 8.97
N LEU A 219 -5.55 1.31 9.31
CA LEU A 219 -6.78 0.92 8.64
C LEU A 219 -6.82 1.53 7.22
N PHE A 220 -6.44 2.80 7.08
CA PHE A 220 -6.37 3.48 5.78
C PHE A 220 -5.25 2.88 4.91
N ASP A 221 -4.08 2.62 5.49
CA ASP A 221 -3.00 1.88 4.84
C ASP A 221 -3.44 0.45 4.53
N THR A 222 -4.22 -0.22 5.36
CA THR A 222 -4.70 -1.58 5.05
C THR A 222 -5.68 -1.55 3.89
N ILE A 223 -6.60 -0.58 3.82
CA ILE A 223 -7.58 -0.47 2.72
C ILE A 223 -6.91 0.01 1.43
N CYS A 224 -6.04 1.01 1.50
CA CYS A 224 -5.33 1.55 0.34
C CYS A 224 -4.18 0.65 -0.12
N CYS A 225 -3.35 0.11 0.78
CA CYS A 225 -2.24 -0.78 0.42
C CYS A 225 -2.72 -2.18 0.01
N ARG A 226 -3.84 -2.70 0.51
CA ARG A 226 -4.39 -3.98 0.03
C ARG A 226 -4.83 -3.89 -1.43
N ASN A 227 -5.38 -2.75 -1.86
CA ASN A 227 -5.65 -2.46 -3.27
C ASN A 227 -4.40 -2.07 -4.07
N ARG A 228 -3.37 -1.50 -3.45
CA ARG A 228 -2.10 -1.11 -4.12
C ARG A 228 -1.17 -2.30 -4.36
N LYS A 229 -1.05 -3.23 -3.41
CA LYS A 229 -0.25 -4.46 -3.53
C LYS A 229 -0.78 -5.41 -4.59
N GLN A 230 -2.10 -5.42 -4.85
CA GLN A 230 -2.71 -6.23 -5.92
C GLN A 230 -2.34 -5.78 -7.35
N LYS A 231 -1.61 -4.67 -7.54
CA LYS A 231 -1.19 -4.17 -8.87
C LYS A 231 0.31 -3.93 -9.00
N MET A 232 1.12 -4.38 -8.06
CA MET A 232 2.57 -4.20 -8.17
C MET A 232 3.17 -5.28 -9.06
N SER A 233 4.01 -4.87 -10.01
CA SER A 233 4.76 -5.81 -10.84
C SER A 233 5.89 -6.47 -10.05
N ALA A 234 6.36 -7.63 -10.51
CA ALA A 234 7.41 -8.40 -9.84
C ALA A 234 8.70 -7.59 -9.70
N PHE A 235 9.10 -6.82 -10.72
CA PHE A 235 10.26 -5.94 -10.62
C PHE A 235 10.12 -4.88 -9.55
N LYS A 236 8.91 -4.31 -9.39
CA LYS A 236 8.69 -3.32 -8.34
C LYS A 236 8.79 -3.94 -6.95
N ILE A 237 8.27 -5.16 -6.78
CA ILE A 237 8.39 -5.91 -5.52
C ILE A 237 9.86 -6.20 -5.21
N LEU A 238 10.62 -6.70 -6.19
CA LEU A 238 12.06 -6.97 -6.02
C LEU A 238 12.83 -5.69 -5.63
N LYS A 239 12.55 -4.57 -6.30
CA LYS A 239 13.16 -3.27 -5.97
C LYS A 239 12.83 -2.78 -4.56
N GLU A 240 11.61 -3.03 -4.09
CA GLU A 240 11.23 -2.74 -2.70
C GLU A 240 11.96 -3.65 -1.70
N LEU A 241 12.20 -4.93 -2.03
CA LEU A 241 13.00 -5.82 -1.20
C LEU A 241 14.47 -5.36 -1.12
N GLU A 242 15.07 -4.96 -2.25
CA GLU A 242 16.41 -4.39 -2.29
C GLU A 242 16.51 -3.15 -1.39
N PHE A 243 15.53 -2.24 -1.50
CA PHE A 243 15.50 -1.05 -0.64
C PHE A 243 15.31 -1.37 0.84
N LYS A 244 14.45 -2.34 1.18
CA LYS A 244 14.29 -2.77 2.57
C LYS A 244 15.54 -3.43 3.12
N GLN A 245 16.27 -4.18 2.30
CA GLN A 245 17.57 -4.74 2.69
C GLN A 245 18.58 -3.62 2.96
N LEU A 246 18.62 -2.59 2.11
CA LEU A 246 19.47 -1.42 2.32
C LEU A 246 19.18 -0.74 3.68
N GLN A 247 17.90 -0.59 4.02
CA GLN A 247 17.49 -0.02 5.30
C GLN A 247 17.89 -0.92 6.48
N HIS A 248 17.67 -2.24 6.34
CA HIS A 248 18.12 -3.23 7.32
C HIS A 248 19.61 -3.10 7.59
N ASP A 249 20.44 -3.12 6.55
CA ASP A 249 21.90 -3.07 6.66
C ASP A 249 22.36 -1.78 7.37
N ASN A 250 21.77 -0.64 7.02
CA ASN A 250 22.11 0.64 7.67
C ASN A 250 21.70 0.70 9.16
N CYS A 251 20.59 0.07 9.56
CA CYS A 251 20.08 0.13 10.93
C CYS A 251 20.70 -0.96 11.84
N TYR A 252 20.83 -2.18 11.34
CA TYR A 252 21.19 -3.37 12.12
C TYR A 252 22.63 -3.85 11.91
N HIS A 253 23.27 -3.43 10.81
CA HIS A 253 24.66 -3.76 10.48
C HIS A 253 25.51 -2.50 10.30
N LYS A 254 25.33 -1.54 11.23
CA LYS A 254 25.97 -0.22 11.14
C LYS A 254 27.49 -0.30 11.07
N ASP A 255 28.07 -1.26 11.80
CA ASP A 255 29.49 -1.59 11.81
C ASP A 255 30.03 -1.93 10.42
N ILE A 256 29.27 -2.70 9.64
CA ILE A 256 29.60 -3.02 8.24
C ILE A 256 29.27 -1.86 7.31
N TRP A 257 28.16 -1.17 7.56
CA TRP A 257 27.69 -0.06 6.74
C TRP A 257 28.67 1.11 6.69
N VAL A 258 29.44 1.35 7.76
CA VAL A 258 30.43 2.45 7.84
C VAL A 258 31.80 2.09 7.25
N LEU A 259 32.03 0.83 6.88
CA LEU A 259 33.27 0.41 6.24
C LEU A 259 33.48 1.09 4.87
N ASN A 260 34.75 1.21 4.46
CA ASN A 260 35.08 1.63 3.11
C ASN A 260 34.67 0.56 2.09
N THR A 261 34.67 0.90 0.80
CA THR A 261 34.22 -0.02 -0.27
C THR A 261 35.03 -1.33 -0.32
N GLN A 262 36.35 -1.26 -0.08
CA GLN A 262 37.22 -2.43 -0.11
C GLN A 262 36.91 -3.40 1.02
N ASP A 263 36.73 -2.87 2.23
CA ASP A 263 36.38 -3.63 3.43
C ASP A 263 34.99 -4.24 3.32
N LYS A 264 34.03 -3.51 2.74
CA LYS A 264 32.71 -4.04 2.40
C LYS A 264 32.80 -5.17 1.40
N ALA A 265 33.62 -5.05 0.37
CA ALA A 265 33.79 -6.11 -0.62
C ALA A 265 34.41 -7.37 0.00
N ARG A 266 35.43 -7.23 0.86
CA ARG A 266 35.99 -8.34 1.64
C ARG A 266 34.95 -9.01 2.53
N HIS A 267 34.16 -8.21 3.24
CA HIS A 267 33.08 -8.70 4.08
C HIS A 267 32.01 -9.46 3.28
N MET A 268 31.62 -8.94 2.12
CA MET A 268 30.63 -9.59 1.26
C MET A 268 31.17 -10.87 0.61
N ALA A 269 32.44 -10.90 0.20
CA ALA A 269 33.07 -12.11 -0.30
C ALA A 269 33.10 -13.22 0.76
N ALA A 270 33.38 -12.87 2.02
CA ALA A 270 33.32 -13.81 3.15
C ALA A 270 31.89 -14.34 3.37
N HIS A 271 30.88 -13.47 3.28
CA HIS A 271 29.48 -13.89 3.37
C HIS A 271 29.08 -14.85 2.24
N ILE A 272 29.41 -14.52 0.99
CA ILE A 272 29.12 -15.39 -0.16
C ILE A 272 29.80 -16.75 0.03
N GLY A 273 31.09 -16.77 0.41
CA GLY A 273 31.84 -18.00 0.68
C GLY A 273 31.21 -18.86 1.78
N LYS A 274 30.79 -18.23 2.89
CA LYS A 274 30.08 -18.91 3.98
C LYS A 274 28.80 -19.57 3.47
N TYR A 275 27.93 -18.81 2.81
CA TYR A 275 26.60 -19.29 2.43
C TYR A 275 26.64 -20.30 1.28
N CYS A 276 27.54 -20.13 0.30
CA CYS A 276 27.71 -21.14 -0.75
C CYS A 276 28.23 -22.46 -0.19
N GLY A 277 29.21 -22.43 0.74
CA GLY A 277 29.71 -23.64 1.40
C GLY A 277 28.63 -24.34 2.23
N GLN A 278 27.84 -23.56 2.98
CA GLN A 278 26.72 -24.07 3.76
C GLN A 278 25.61 -24.68 2.91
N LEU A 279 25.32 -24.12 1.72
CA LEU A 279 24.35 -24.66 0.77
C LEU A 279 24.87 -25.94 0.12
N LEU A 280 26.10 -25.91 -0.39
CA LEU A 280 26.74 -27.07 -1.02
C LEU A 280 26.78 -28.26 -0.05
N GLU A 281 27.22 -28.04 1.19
CA GLU A 281 27.23 -29.07 2.22
C GLU A 281 25.82 -29.65 2.44
N ALA A 282 24.83 -28.77 2.66
CA ALA A 282 23.46 -29.18 2.95
C ALA A 282 22.85 -30.02 1.81
N ILE A 283 23.09 -29.61 0.56
CA ILE A 283 22.62 -30.32 -0.64
C ILE A 283 23.38 -31.65 -0.79
N ARG A 284 24.71 -31.64 -0.65
CA ARG A 284 25.55 -32.83 -0.87
C ARG A 284 25.22 -33.98 0.09
N ILE A 285 24.92 -33.68 1.35
CA ILE A 285 24.57 -34.70 2.34
C ILE A 285 23.06 -34.98 2.40
N ASN A 286 22.27 -34.40 1.49
CA ASN A 286 20.81 -34.49 1.47
C ASN A 286 20.18 -34.14 2.83
N GLN A 287 20.55 -32.98 3.38
CA GLN A 287 19.88 -32.45 4.57
C GLN A 287 18.38 -32.23 4.33
N ASP A 288 17.65 -32.09 5.43
CA ASP A 288 16.24 -31.70 5.42
C ASP A 288 16.00 -30.47 4.53
N GLU A 289 14.96 -30.57 3.69
CA GLU A 289 14.65 -29.59 2.66
C GLU A 289 14.40 -28.18 3.24
N GLU A 290 13.78 -28.09 4.42
CA GLU A 290 13.49 -26.81 5.06
C GLU A 290 14.78 -26.11 5.54
N ILE A 291 15.80 -26.90 5.92
CA ILE A 291 17.13 -26.37 6.23
C ILE A 291 17.78 -25.78 4.97
N ILE A 292 17.66 -26.45 3.83
CA ILE A 292 18.18 -25.97 2.55
C ILE A 292 17.44 -24.69 2.13
N LYS A 293 16.10 -24.68 2.17
CA LYS A 293 15.29 -23.50 1.85
C LYS A 293 15.67 -22.30 2.72
N LYS A 294 15.85 -22.50 4.03
CA LYS A 294 16.28 -21.42 4.93
C LYS A 294 17.65 -20.86 4.54
N LYS A 295 18.62 -21.72 4.19
CA LYS A 295 19.95 -21.28 3.70
C LYS A 295 19.86 -20.57 2.35
N LEU A 296 18.91 -20.96 1.48
CA LEU A 296 18.66 -20.28 0.21
C LEU A 296 18.10 -18.88 0.41
N ILE A 297 17.14 -18.71 1.33
CA ILE A 297 16.60 -17.39 1.70
C ILE A 297 17.70 -16.50 2.30
N ASP A 298 18.53 -17.04 3.19
CA ASP A 298 19.68 -16.29 3.74
C ASP A 298 20.66 -15.87 2.63
N SER A 299 20.93 -16.75 1.66
CA SER A 299 21.78 -16.44 0.51
C SER A 299 21.19 -15.36 -0.40
N LEU A 300 19.88 -15.37 -0.63
CA LEU A 300 19.18 -14.33 -1.38
C LEU A 300 19.30 -12.97 -0.69
N ILE A 301 19.04 -12.90 0.61
CA ILE A 301 19.19 -11.69 1.44
C ILE A 301 20.60 -11.10 1.28
N ILE A 302 21.62 -11.95 1.36
CA ILE A 302 23.03 -11.55 1.21
C ILE A 302 23.32 -11.07 -0.20
N ASN A 303 22.74 -11.68 -1.22
CA ASN A 303 22.87 -11.19 -2.59
C ASN A 303 22.20 -9.81 -2.79
N LEU A 304 21.06 -9.55 -2.13
CA LEU A 304 20.45 -8.21 -2.15
C LEU A 304 21.34 -7.17 -1.44
N SER A 305 21.96 -7.55 -0.31
CA SER A 305 22.93 -6.69 0.38
C SER A 305 24.17 -6.42 -0.48
N TYR A 306 24.68 -7.45 -1.14
CA TYR A 306 25.78 -7.35 -2.12
C TYR A 306 25.43 -6.35 -3.23
N ALA A 307 24.26 -6.50 -3.86
CA ALA A 307 23.77 -5.62 -4.92
C ALA A 307 23.70 -4.16 -4.46
N ASN A 308 23.23 -3.93 -3.23
CA ASN A 308 23.15 -2.59 -2.63
C ASN A 308 24.52 -1.97 -2.39
N ILE A 309 25.49 -2.72 -1.84
CA ILE A 309 26.85 -2.24 -1.57
C ILE A 309 27.53 -1.75 -2.84
N PHE A 310 27.36 -2.49 -3.94
CA PHE A 310 27.93 -2.15 -5.23
C PHE A 310 26.99 -1.35 -6.12
N LEU A 311 25.85 -0.85 -5.62
CA LEU A 311 24.91 -0.05 -6.41
C LEU A 311 24.54 -0.72 -7.76
N CYS A 312 24.37 -2.04 -7.75
CA CYS A 312 24.07 -2.87 -8.91
C CYS A 312 22.79 -3.67 -8.65
N LEU A 313 21.67 -2.93 -8.55
CA LEU A 313 20.36 -3.49 -8.25
C LEU A 313 20.01 -4.58 -9.27
N VAL A 314 19.74 -5.79 -8.78
CA VAL A 314 19.33 -6.94 -9.58
C VAL A 314 18.05 -6.62 -10.35
N SER A 315 17.13 -5.87 -9.73
CA SER A 315 15.87 -5.47 -10.37
C SER A 315 16.08 -4.62 -11.63
N ASP A 316 17.09 -3.75 -11.64
CA ASP A 316 17.45 -2.93 -12.80
C ASP A 316 18.26 -3.76 -13.82
N GLN A 317 19.20 -4.59 -13.35
CA GLN A 317 19.97 -5.49 -14.22
C GLN A 317 19.11 -6.50 -14.99
N LEU A 318 18.08 -7.08 -14.36
CA LEU A 318 17.16 -8.00 -15.05
C LEU A 318 16.37 -7.29 -16.15
N ARG A 319 15.93 -6.05 -15.88
CA ARG A 319 15.24 -5.20 -16.85
C ARG A 319 16.13 -4.89 -18.05
N ASP A 320 17.39 -4.54 -17.80
CA ASP A 320 18.36 -4.23 -18.85
C ASP A 320 18.72 -5.47 -19.70
N ASN A 321 18.70 -6.66 -19.09
CA ASN A 321 18.86 -7.93 -19.79
C ASN A 321 17.56 -8.44 -20.47
N SER A 322 16.57 -7.56 -20.68
CA SER A 322 15.31 -7.86 -21.38
C SER A 322 14.50 -9.00 -20.76
N VAL A 323 14.64 -9.24 -19.45
CA VAL A 323 13.79 -10.20 -18.74
C VAL A 323 12.37 -9.62 -18.65
N THR A 324 11.38 -10.42 -19.05
CA THR A 324 9.97 -10.02 -19.02
C THR A 324 9.48 -9.92 -17.57
N ASP A 325 8.91 -8.77 -17.21
CA ASP A 325 8.30 -8.56 -15.89
C ASP A 325 7.13 -9.55 -15.69
N GLN A 326 6.91 -9.96 -14.45
CA GLN A 326 5.92 -10.97 -14.08
C GLN A 326 4.86 -10.39 -13.14
N THR A 327 3.78 -11.14 -12.95
CA THR A 327 2.69 -10.71 -12.05
C THR A 327 3.02 -10.89 -10.58
N SER A 328 4.00 -11.76 -10.26
CA SER A 328 4.45 -12.03 -8.89
C SER A 328 5.94 -12.27 -8.83
N LEU A 329 6.54 -12.05 -7.66
CA LEU A 329 7.97 -12.27 -7.43
C LEU A 329 8.36 -13.74 -7.64
N ASP A 330 7.54 -14.68 -7.17
CA ASP A 330 7.79 -16.11 -7.30
C ASP A 330 7.90 -16.52 -8.78
N GLN A 331 6.97 -16.04 -9.62
CA GLN A 331 7.03 -16.28 -11.07
C GLN A 331 8.30 -15.72 -11.70
N LEU A 332 8.72 -14.51 -11.31
CA LEU A 332 9.96 -13.90 -11.83
C LEU A 332 11.19 -14.71 -11.42
N ILE A 333 11.30 -15.07 -10.14
CA ILE A 333 12.44 -15.85 -9.66
C ILE A 333 12.45 -17.23 -10.32
N HIS A 334 11.31 -17.90 -10.42
CA HIS A 334 11.23 -19.21 -11.07
C HIS A 334 11.50 -19.13 -12.57
N SER A 335 11.07 -18.07 -13.28
CA SER A 335 11.38 -17.92 -14.71
C SER A 335 12.87 -17.68 -14.92
N VAL A 336 13.48 -16.78 -14.16
CA VAL A 336 14.92 -16.51 -14.19
C VAL A 336 15.73 -17.77 -13.87
N GLY A 337 15.28 -18.54 -12.87
CA GLY A 337 15.90 -19.80 -12.50
C GLY A 337 15.78 -20.87 -13.59
N GLN A 338 14.63 -20.97 -14.25
CA GLN A 338 14.45 -21.88 -15.39
C GLN A 338 15.38 -21.52 -16.53
N ASP A 339 15.43 -20.24 -16.91
CA ASP A 339 16.28 -19.78 -18.01
C ASP A 339 17.75 -20.13 -17.74
N TYR A 340 18.20 -19.98 -16.49
CA TYR A 340 19.56 -20.38 -16.10
C TYR A 340 19.80 -21.88 -16.23
N ILE A 341 18.88 -22.72 -15.73
CA ILE A 341 18.95 -24.18 -15.83
C ILE A 341 19.03 -24.63 -17.30
N SER A 342 18.18 -24.06 -18.16
CA SER A 342 18.17 -24.35 -19.59
C SER A 342 19.48 -23.90 -20.27
N GLN A 343 20.00 -22.71 -19.93
CA GLN A 343 21.26 -22.19 -20.48
C GLN A 343 22.47 -23.07 -20.10
N GLN A 344 22.52 -23.58 -18.88
CA GLN A 344 23.58 -24.50 -18.43
C GLN A 344 23.35 -25.96 -18.83
N LYS A 345 22.20 -26.28 -19.45
CA LYS A 345 21.79 -27.64 -19.83
C LYS A 345 21.70 -28.60 -18.65
N TYR A 346 21.27 -28.12 -17.49
CA TYR A 346 21.11 -28.95 -16.29
C TYR A 346 19.76 -29.65 -16.19
N GLU A 347 18.87 -29.48 -17.17
CA GLU A 347 17.56 -30.16 -17.21
C GLU A 347 17.70 -31.68 -17.21
N GLU A 348 18.73 -32.20 -17.89
CA GLU A 348 19.05 -33.62 -18.02
C GLU A 348 19.98 -34.13 -16.91
N SER A 349 20.48 -33.24 -16.03
CA SER A 349 21.41 -33.61 -14.97
C SER A 349 20.66 -34.31 -13.82
N GLU A 350 21.07 -35.53 -13.51
CA GLU A 350 20.58 -36.30 -12.35
C GLU A 350 20.75 -35.54 -11.02
N ASN A 351 21.78 -34.69 -10.93
CA ASN A 351 22.12 -33.93 -9.73
C ASN A 351 22.11 -32.41 -9.99
N CYS A 352 21.11 -31.90 -10.71
CA CYS A 352 21.00 -30.47 -11.04
C CYS A 352 21.20 -29.53 -9.83
N CYS A 353 20.65 -29.84 -8.64
CA CYS A 353 20.85 -29.01 -7.45
C CYS A 353 22.32 -28.95 -6.98
N LEU A 354 23.06 -30.05 -7.12
CA LEU A 354 24.48 -30.11 -6.77
C LEU A 354 25.30 -29.29 -7.77
N GLU A 355 25.01 -29.40 -9.07
CA GLU A 355 25.63 -28.59 -10.13
C GLU A 355 25.44 -27.08 -9.87
N LEU A 356 24.20 -26.66 -9.58
CA LEU A 356 23.89 -25.27 -9.23
C LEU A 356 24.64 -24.80 -7.97
N ALA A 357 24.77 -25.66 -6.96
CA ALA A 357 25.54 -25.33 -5.75
C ALA A 357 27.05 -25.21 -6.03
N MET A 358 27.59 -26.05 -6.91
CA MET A 358 28.98 -25.97 -7.35
C MET A 358 29.24 -24.69 -8.16
N ASP A 359 28.33 -24.29 -9.04
CA ASP A 359 28.41 -23.02 -9.76
C ASP A 359 28.48 -21.83 -8.80
N LEU A 360 27.68 -21.85 -7.73
CA LEU A 360 27.72 -20.80 -6.70
C LEU A 360 29.08 -20.76 -6.00
N CYS A 361 29.69 -21.92 -5.69
CA CYS A 361 31.03 -22.00 -5.12
C CYS A 361 32.11 -21.49 -6.08
N ILE A 362 32.04 -21.83 -7.37
CA ILE A 362 32.94 -21.32 -8.40
C ILE A 362 32.83 -19.79 -8.48
N LEU A 363 31.61 -19.27 -8.47
CA LEU A 363 31.36 -17.83 -8.52
C LEU A 363 31.88 -17.12 -7.26
N SER A 364 31.73 -17.74 -6.09
CA SER A 364 32.36 -17.24 -4.85
C SER A 364 33.89 -17.14 -4.98
N GLY A 365 34.54 -18.10 -5.63
CA GLY A 365 35.98 -18.05 -5.90
C GLY A 365 36.36 -16.87 -6.81
N ARG A 366 35.54 -16.55 -7.81
CA ARG A 366 35.74 -15.39 -8.70
C ARG A 366 35.55 -14.06 -7.99
N VAL A 367 34.57 -13.97 -7.10
CA VAL A 367 34.38 -12.80 -6.21
C VAL A 367 35.63 -12.61 -5.35
N LEU A 368 36.11 -13.68 -4.69
CA LEU A 368 37.33 -13.62 -3.87
C LEU A 368 38.55 -13.19 -4.68
N LYS A 369 38.73 -13.70 -5.90
CA LYS A 369 39.84 -13.26 -6.76
C LYS A 369 39.76 -11.77 -7.08
N THR A 370 38.56 -11.26 -7.36
CA THR A 370 38.37 -9.82 -7.63
C THR A 370 38.70 -8.96 -6.41
N VAL A 371 38.37 -9.45 -5.21
CA VAL A 371 38.72 -8.80 -3.95
C VAL A 371 40.23 -8.87 -3.67
N GLU A 372 40.87 -10.02 -3.89
CA GLU A 372 42.33 -10.17 -3.78
C GLU A 372 43.07 -9.23 -4.75
N SER A 373 42.63 -9.17 -6.01
CA SER A 373 43.19 -8.26 -7.00
C SER A 373 43.06 -6.80 -6.58
N MET A 374 41.96 -6.45 -5.90
CA MET A 374 41.73 -5.10 -5.37
C MET A 374 42.68 -4.79 -4.21
N ASP A 375 42.96 -5.76 -3.33
CA ASP A 375 43.96 -5.62 -2.25
C ASP A 375 45.38 -5.40 -2.81
N HIS A 376 45.68 -5.99 -3.96
CA HIS A 376 46.95 -5.84 -4.66
C HIS A 376 46.99 -4.68 -5.68
N MET A 377 45.89 -3.95 -5.84
CA MET A 377 45.75 -2.86 -6.82
C MET A 377 46.12 -3.29 -8.26
N GLU A 378 45.78 -4.53 -8.61
CA GLU A 378 46.04 -5.09 -9.93
C GLU A 378 45.24 -4.36 -11.02
N ARG A 379 45.68 -4.51 -12.28
CA ARG A 379 44.85 -4.09 -13.42
C ARG A 379 43.73 -5.11 -13.61
N HIS A 380 42.56 -4.84 -13.03
CA HIS A 380 41.42 -5.75 -13.03
C HIS A 380 40.09 -4.99 -13.22
N PRO A 381 39.10 -5.52 -13.97
CA PRO A 381 37.82 -4.84 -14.21
C PRO A 381 36.86 -5.01 -13.01
N TYR A 382 37.14 -4.30 -11.92
CA TYR A 382 36.45 -4.47 -10.63
C TYR A 382 34.93 -4.26 -10.73
N ARG A 383 34.51 -3.15 -11.37
CA ARG A 383 33.12 -2.71 -11.37
C ARG A 383 32.25 -3.68 -12.17
N GLU A 384 32.70 -4.01 -13.37
CA GLU A 384 32.03 -4.92 -14.30
C GLU A 384 31.93 -6.32 -13.70
N ASN A 385 32.99 -6.77 -13.02
CA ASN A 385 32.99 -8.04 -12.31
C ASN A 385 31.98 -8.05 -11.16
N PHE A 386 32.00 -7.06 -10.26
CA PHE A 386 31.04 -7.04 -9.15
C PHE A 386 29.59 -6.96 -9.64
N GLU A 387 29.31 -6.14 -10.67
CA GLU A 387 27.99 -6.06 -11.30
C GLU A 387 27.54 -7.40 -11.88
N SER A 388 28.39 -8.06 -12.67
CA SER A 388 28.05 -9.35 -13.28
C SER A 388 27.87 -10.46 -12.24
N TYR A 389 28.69 -10.48 -11.18
CA TYR A 389 28.59 -11.48 -10.12
C TYR A 389 27.28 -11.37 -9.33
N SER A 390 26.81 -10.17 -9.01
CA SER A 390 25.51 -9.95 -8.34
C SER A 390 24.37 -10.65 -9.08
N LEU A 391 24.29 -10.42 -10.39
CA LEU A 391 23.27 -11.00 -11.24
C LEU A 391 23.44 -12.51 -11.39
N SER A 392 24.67 -12.99 -11.58
CA SER A 392 24.95 -14.42 -11.72
C SER A 392 24.61 -15.20 -10.45
N ILE A 393 24.95 -14.67 -9.26
CA ILE A 393 24.57 -15.26 -7.97
C ILE A 393 23.04 -15.31 -7.89
N PHE A 394 22.35 -14.21 -8.22
CA PHE A 394 20.89 -14.17 -8.20
C PHE A 394 20.27 -15.24 -9.11
N LYS A 395 20.78 -15.43 -10.33
CA LYS A 395 20.30 -16.44 -11.29
C LYS A 395 20.46 -17.86 -10.76
N ILE A 396 21.62 -18.18 -10.17
CA ILE A 396 21.88 -19.49 -9.57
C ILE A 396 20.95 -19.75 -8.37
N LEU A 397 20.81 -18.76 -7.48
CA LEU A 397 19.90 -18.86 -6.33
C LEU A 397 18.44 -18.98 -6.77
N SER A 398 18.05 -18.30 -7.86
CA SER A 398 16.72 -18.40 -8.46
C SER A 398 16.45 -19.80 -9.01
N ALA A 399 17.44 -20.42 -9.65
CA ALA A 399 17.37 -21.81 -10.12
C ALA A 399 17.20 -22.80 -8.96
N LEU A 400 17.93 -22.59 -7.86
CA LEU A 400 17.76 -23.40 -6.64
C LEU A 400 16.37 -23.18 -6.01
N CYS A 401 15.88 -21.94 -5.93
CA CYS A 401 14.53 -21.65 -5.44
C CYS A 401 13.45 -22.35 -6.28
N LYS A 402 13.63 -22.42 -7.59
CA LYS A 402 12.75 -23.19 -8.48
C LYS A 402 12.80 -24.69 -8.18
N LYS A 403 14.00 -25.27 -8.06
CA LYS A 403 14.16 -26.71 -7.81
C LYS A 403 13.58 -27.16 -6.47
N TYR A 404 13.65 -26.31 -5.46
CA TYR A 404 13.05 -26.56 -4.14
C TYR A 404 11.62 -26.01 -3.99
N ASP A 405 10.97 -25.60 -5.09
CA ASP A 405 9.61 -25.05 -5.15
C ASP A 405 9.31 -24.02 -4.03
N ILE A 406 10.25 -23.10 -3.79
CA ILE A 406 10.08 -22.06 -2.77
C ILE A 406 9.01 -21.07 -3.24
N LYS A 407 8.01 -20.85 -2.40
CA LYS A 407 6.87 -19.95 -2.62
C LYS A 407 6.87 -18.81 -1.61
N GLU A 408 6.16 -17.74 -1.96
CA GLU A 408 6.02 -16.54 -1.14
C GLU A 408 7.38 -15.98 -0.70
N ILE A 409 8.32 -15.89 -1.64
CA ILE A 409 9.73 -15.57 -1.37
C ILE A 409 9.86 -14.21 -0.66
N ASP A 410 9.02 -13.23 -1.00
CA ASP A 410 8.98 -11.94 -0.33
C ASP A 410 8.59 -12.04 1.15
N LYS A 411 7.69 -12.97 1.49
CA LYS A 411 7.27 -13.23 2.87
C LYS A 411 8.31 -14.01 3.65
N GLU A 412 8.98 -14.99 3.04
CA GLU A 412 10.05 -15.74 3.71
C GLU A 412 11.27 -14.84 3.99
N ILE A 413 11.64 -13.95 3.06
CA ILE A 413 12.64 -12.89 3.31
C ILE A 413 12.20 -11.99 4.46
N ALA A 414 10.95 -11.50 4.43
CA ALA A 414 10.40 -10.65 5.49
C ALA A 414 10.43 -11.29 6.88
N LYS A 415 9.99 -12.55 6.96
CA LYS A 415 10.01 -13.36 8.18
C LYS A 415 11.43 -13.56 8.68
N ARG A 416 12.36 -13.81 7.76
CA ARG A 416 13.76 -14.05 8.11
C ARG A 416 14.44 -12.81 8.65
N LEU A 417 14.29 -11.66 7.99
CA LEU A 417 14.84 -10.38 8.44
C LEU A 417 14.28 -9.98 9.80
N PHE A 418 12.96 -10.03 9.97
CA PHE A 418 12.33 -9.73 11.25
C PHE A 418 12.89 -10.60 12.40
N ALA A 419 13.07 -11.90 12.16
CA ALA A 419 13.63 -12.82 13.16
C ALA A 419 15.12 -12.58 13.48
N VAL A 420 15.87 -11.93 12.59
CA VAL A 420 17.24 -11.47 12.87
C VAL A 420 17.20 -10.19 13.69
N GLU A 421 16.37 -9.23 13.27
CA GLU A 421 16.21 -7.93 13.90
C GLU A 421 15.76 -8.03 15.36
N GLU A 422 14.79 -8.91 15.65
CA GLU A 422 14.22 -9.13 16.98
C GLU A 422 15.27 -9.51 18.04
N LYS A 423 16.41 -10.04 17.61
CA LYS A 423 17.52 -10.41 18.50
C LYS A 423 18.39 -9.21 18.89
N ASN A 424 18.22 -8.06 18.26
CA ASN A 424 19.00 -6.87 18.56
C ASN A 424 18.47 -6.21 19.86
N PRO A 425 19.34 -5.84 20.82
CA PRO A 425 18.93 -5.18 22.06
C PRO A 425 18.16 -3.87 21.85
N TYR A 426 18.32 -3.21 20.70
CA TYR A 426 17.68 -1.95 20.34
C TYR A 426 16.54 -2.10 19.33
N PHE A 427 16.00 -3.31 19.16
CA PHE A 427 14.94 -3.63 18.18
C PHE A 427 13.76 -2.63 18.19
N SER A 428 13.27 -2.25 19.37
CA SER A 428 12.17 -1.28 19.51
C SER A 428 12.55 0.15 19.13
N SER A 429 13.82 0.50 19.21
CA SER A 429 14.32 1.86 18.98
C SER A 429 14.79 2.11 17.55
N LEU A 430 15.21 1.06 16.83
CA LEU A 430 15.67 1.15 15.45
C LEU A 430 14.53 1.04 14.42
N GLY A 431 13.33 0.64 14.85
CA GLY A 431 12.28 0.19 13.94
C GLY A 431 12.62 -1.16 13.32
N ASN A 432 11.73 -1.75 12.52
CA ASN A 432 11.92 -3.11 12.01
C ASN A 432 11.26 -3.31 10.63
N TYR A 433 11.46 -4.48 10.03
CA TYR A 433 10.94 -4.79 8.70
C TYR A 433 9.40 -4.64 8.59
N LYS A 434 8.65 -4.91 9.66
CA LYS A 434 7.17 -4.86 9.66
C LYS A 434 6.64 -3.46 9.88
N GLU A 435 7.20 -2.75 10.86
CA GLU A 435 6.74 -1.42 11.30
C GLU A 435 7.41 -0.28 10.54
N GLY A 436 8.49 -0.58 9.82
CA GLY A 436 9.37 0.39 9.16
C GLY A 436 10.56 0.74 10.03
N TYR A 437 11.69 1.03 9.38
CA TYR A 437 12.91 1.48 10.03
C TYR A 437 12.82 2.96 10.41
N LEU A 438 13.23 3.30 11.63
CA LEU A 438 13.26 4.67 12.12
C LEU A 438 14.54 5.36 11.60
N ARG A 439 14.39 6.60 11.11
CA ARG A 439 15.49 7.41 10.56
C ARG A 439 16.10 8.32 11.61
#